data_AF-A0A354WZ92-F1
#
_entry.id   AF-A0A354WZ92-F1
#
_cell.length_a   1.000
_cell.length_b   1.000
_cell.length_c   1.000
_cell.angle_alpha   90.00
_cell.angle_beta   90.00
_cell.angle_gamma   90.00
#
_symmetry.space_group_name_H-M   'P 1'
#
loop_
_entity.id
_entity.type
_entity.pdbx_description
1 polymer ?
#
loop_
_entity_poly.entity_id
_entity_poly.type
_entity_poly.pdbx_seq_one_letter_code
_entity_poly.pdbx_strand_id
1 'polypeptide(L)'
;MNFDRRSFLKTSLAGAAMVTAGGTVSAANSLDKLSGGKTSKAQLNISFQEGIAPGDSLKKKLDFMEKHGVVGFEPGGRGLKGRVKEIKDALRGRAIKVSAICAGFDGFILST
;
A
#
# COMPACT_ATOMS: atom_id res chain seq x y z
N MET A 1 1.22 -32.54 -9.96
CA MET A 1 1.79 -31.64 -8.92
C MET A 1 1.31 -30.23 -9.22
N ASN A 2 0.50 -29.63 -8.35
CA ASN A 2 0.00 -28.27 -8.56
C ASN A 2 0.99 -27.28 -7.93
N PHE A 3 1.77 -26.57 -8.74
CA PHE A 3 2.70 -25.56 -8.24
C PHE A 3 1.97 -24.22 -8.10
N ASP A 4 1.61 -23.87 -6.87
CA ASP A 4 1.09 -22.53 -6.59
C ASP A 4 2.23 -21.50 -6.52
N ARG A 5 1.91 -20.24 -6.85
CA ARG A 5 2.86 -19.11 -6.88
C ARG A 5 3.71 -19.01 -5.61
N ARG A 6 3.13 -19.32 -4.45
CA ARG A 6 3.82 -19.30 -3.15
C ARG A 6 4.86 -20.42 -3.04
N SER A 7 4.59 -21.59 -3.61
CA SER A 7 5.54 -22.71 -3.66
C SER A 7 6.67 -22.40 -4.65
N PHE A 8 6.34 -21.82 -5.82
CA PHE A 8 7.34 -21.37 -6.78
C PHE A 8 8.33 -20.36 -6.19
N LEU A 9 7.84 -19.29 -5.54
CA LEU A 9 8.71 -18.26 -4.95
C LEU A 9 9.62 -18.82 -3.83
N LYS A 10 9.10 -19.73 -3.01
CA LYS A 10 9.89 -20.39 -1.96
C LYS A 10 10.98 -21.30 -2.54
N THR A 11 10.64 -22.08 -3.57
CA THR A 11 11.59 -22.99 -4.23
C THR A 11 12.65 -22.22 -5.03
N SER A 12 12.29 -21.12 -5.71
CA SER A 12 13.26 -20.28 -6.42
C SER A 12 14.26 -19.59 -5.48
N LEU A 13 13.84 -19.14 -4.30
CA LEU A 13 14.75 -18.55 -3.31
C LEU A 13 15.72 -19.58 -2.72
N ALA A 14 15.26 -20.82 -2.51
CA ALA A 14 16.13 -21.92 -2.05
C ALA A 14 17.13 -22.36 -3.14
N GLY A 15 16.75 -22.28 -4.42
CA GLY A 15 17.63 -22.63 -5.55
C GLY A 15 18.77 -21.65 -5.79
N ALA A 16 18.61 -20.37 -5.44
CA ALA A 16 19.64 -19.34 -5.64
C ALA A 16 20.85 -19.46 -4.68
N ALA A 17 20.71 -20.20 -3.57
CA ALA A 17 21.77 -20.37 -2.59
C ALA A 17 22.85 -21.39 -3.00
N MET A 18 22.62 -22.20 -4.04
CA MET A 18 23.51 -23.31 -4.43
C MET A 18 24.56 -22.95 -5.49
N VAL A 19 24.52 -21.73 -6.07
CA VAL A 19 25.42 -21.35 -7.19
C VAL A 19 26.61 -20.47 -6.76
N THR A 20 26.74 -20.11 -5.48
CA THR A 20 27.84 -19.24 -5.01
C THR A 20 29.05 -19.97 -4.41
N ALA A 21 29.13 -21.30 -4.50
CA ALA A 21 30.22 -22.10 -3.93
C ALA A 21 31.54 -22.08 -4.75
N GLY A 22 31.85 -21.00 -5.48
CA GLY A 22 32.98 -20.98 -6.43
C GLY A 22 33.82 -19.70 -6.47
N GLY A 23 33.72 -18.79 -5.49
CA GLY A 23 34.53 -17.56 -5.52
C GLY A 23 34.64 -16.90 -4.16
N THR A 24 35.85 -16.93 -3.61
CA THR A 24 36.26 -16.20 -2.41
C THR A 24 36.03 -14.70 -2.56
N VAL A 25 35.09 -14.11 -1.82
CA VAL A 25 35.15 -12.71 -1.40
C VAL A 25 34.57 -12.54 -0.01
N SER A 26 35.41 -12.03 0.89
CA SER A 26 35.08 -11.61 2.24
C SER A 26 33.87 -10.68 2.28
N ALA A 27 32.74 -11.17 2.79
CA ALA A 27 31.64 -10.32 3.28
C ALA A 27 30.76 -10.99 4.36
N ALA A 28 31.23 -12.07 4.99
CA ALA A 28 30.41 -12.87 5.90
C ALA A 28 30.20 -12.26 7.31
N ASN A 29 30.82 -11.12 7.65
CA ASN A 29 30.69 -10.51 8.98
C ASN A 29 29.76 -9.29 9.03
N SER A 30 29.00 -9.01 7.97
CA SER A 30 28.04 -7.88 7.97
C SER A 30 26.58 -8.32 8.14
N LEU A 31 26.29 -9.61 8.17
CA LEU A 31 24.90 -10.09 8.33
C LEU A 31 24.41 -9.98 9.77
N ASP A 32 25.26 -10.21 10.78
CA ASP A 32 24.89 -10.05 12.18
C ASP A 32 24.61 -8.59 12.57
N LYS A 33 25.23 -7.62 11.87
CA LYS A 33 24.98 -6.18 12.08
C LYS A 33 23.70 -5.67 11.39
N LEU A 34 23.03 -6.50 10.61
CA LEU A 34 21.67 -6.24 10.09
C LEU A 34 20.58 -6.85 10.98
N SER A 35 20.92 -7.83 11.81
CA SER A 35 19.96 -8.50 12.72
C SER A 35 19.75 -7.78 14.06
N GLY A 36 20.49 -6.71 14.33
CA GLY A 36 20.34 -5.90 15.56
C GLY A 36 19.26 -4.81 15.51
N GLY A 37 18.63 -4.60 14.35
CA GLY A 37 17.48 -3.71 14.25
C GLY A 37 16.28 -4.35 14.94
N LYS A 38 15.74 -3.73 15.99
CA LYS A 38 14.43 -4.10 16.55
C LYS A 38 13.49 -4.35 15.37
N THR A 39 13.02 -5.59 15.21
CA THR A 39 11.99 -5.92 14.22
C THR A 39 10.71 -5.24 14.67
N SER A 40 10.57 -3.95 14.37
CA SER A 40 9.30 -3.26 14.56
C SER A 40 8.29 -3.98 13.68
N LYS A 41 7.17 -4.37 14.28
CA LYS A 41 6.08 -4.96 13.49
C LYS A 41 5.68 -3.93 12.44
N ALA A 42 5.83 -4.26 11.17
CA ALA A 42 5.39 -3.41 10.08
C ALA A 42 3.88 -3.19 10.20
N GLN A 43 3.44 -1.94 10.24
CA GLN A 43 2.03 -1.59 10.31
C GLN A 43 1.45 -1.54 8.88
N LEU A 44 0.40 -2.33 8.63
CA LEU A 44 -0.35 -2.28 7.39
C LEU A 44 -1.47 -1.23 7.48
N ASN A 45 -1.27 -0.09 6.83
CA ASN A 45 -2.25 0.99 6.78
C ASN A 45 -3.16 0.84 5.56
N ILE A 46 -4.36 0.28 5.76
CA ILE A 46 -5.34 0.04 4.69
C ILE A 46 -6.01 1.36 4.26
N SER A 47 -6.16 1.52 2.94
CA SER A 47 -6.87 2.64 2.31
C SER A 47 -7.92 2.13 1.33
N PHE A 48 -9.04 2.86 1.22
CA PHE A 48 -10.10 2.62 0.24
C PHE A 48 -10.26 3.79 -0.71
N GLN A 49 -10.47 3.47 -2.00
CA GLN A 49 -11.05 4.43 -2.94
C GLN A 49 -12.50 4.77 -2.57
N GLU A 50 -12.95 5.97 -2.93
CA GLU A 50 -14.27 6.51 -2.58
C GLU A 50 -15.47 5.61 -2.98
N GLY A 51 -15.29 4.72 -3.97
CA GLY A 51 -16.31 3.79 -4.43
C GLY A 51 -16.42 2.46 -3.67
N ILE A 52 -15.50 2.15 -2.75
CA ILE A 52 -15.39 0.82 -2.14
C ILE A 52 -16.34 0.63 -0.95
N ALA A 53 -16.38 1.59 -0.03
CA ALA A 53 -17.22 1.49 1.17
C ALA A 53 -18.71 1.66 0.81
N PRO A 54 -19.62 0.89 1.42
CA PRO A 54 -21.05 1.06 1.23
C PRO A 54 -21.55 2.38 1.84
N GLY A 55 -22.55 2.97 1.20
CA GLY A 55 -23.17 4.22 1.66
C GLY A 55 -23.54 5.14 0.50
N ASP A 56 -24.64 5.87 0.67
CA ASP A 56 -25.16 6.86 -0.29
C ASP A 56 -24.47 8.23 -0.19
N SER A 57 -23.62 8.42 0.81
CA SER A 57 -22.96 9.70 1.12
C SER A 57 -21.54 9.48 1.62
N LEU A 58 -20.66 10.45 1.37
CA LEU A 58 -19.25 10.39 1.81
C LEU A 58 -19.14 10.15 3.32
N LYS A 59 -20.00 10.79 4.12
CA LYS A 59 -20.03 10.61 5.57
C LYS A 59 -20.31 9.15 5.96
N LYS A 60 -21.35 8.51 5.40
CA LYS A 60 -21.69 7.11 5.74
C LYS A 60 -20.58 6.15 5.32
N LYS A 61 -19.92 6.41 4.19
CA LYS A 61 -18.75 5.65 3.73
C LYS A 61 -17.58 5.77 4.70
N LEU A 62 -17.27 6.99 5.16
CA LEU A 62 -16.23 7.23 6.16
C LEU A 62 -16.59 6.61 7.52
N ASP A 63 -17.86 6.66 7.93
CA ASP A 63 -18.35 5.99 9.15
C ASP A 63 -18.12 4.46 9.07
N PHE A 64 -18.35 3.84 7.91
CA PHE A 64 -18.02 2.43 7.66
C PHE A 64 -16.52 2.18 7.71
N MET A 65 -15.72 3.01 7.04
CA MET A 65 -14.25 2.89 7.01
C MET A 65 -13.64 2.93 8.42
N GLU A 66 -14.07 3.89 9.26
CA GLU A 66 -13.59 4.00 10.64
C GLU A 66 -13.97 2.78 11.47
N LYS A 67 -15.23 2.32 11.36
CA LYS A 67 -15.71 1.12 12.06
C LYS A 67 -14.88 -0.13 11.74
N HIS A 68 -14.33 -0.20 10.52
CA HIS A 68 -13.57 -1.35 10.03
C HIS A 68 -12.04 -1.14 10.06
N GLY A 69 -11.55 -0.07 10.69
CA GLY A 69 -10.11 0.16 10.87
C GLY A 69 -9.36 0.57 9.59
N VAL A 70 -10.07 1.08 8.59
CA VAL A 70 -9.45 1.68 7.40
C VAL A 70 -8.96 3.08 7.77
N VAL A 71 -7.72 3.39 7.43
CA VAL A 71 -7.04 4.63 7.85
C VAL A 71 -6.75 5.57 6.68
N GLY A 72 -6.91 5.09 5.45
CA GLY A 72 -6.71 5.87 4.23
C GLY A 72 -7.99 6.03 3.41
N PHE A 73 -8.13 7.21 2.80
CA PHE A 73 -9.17 7.56 1.83
C PHE A 73 -8.53 8.04 0.53
N GLU A 74 -8.92 7.47 -0.61
CA GLU A 74 -8.43 7.84 -1.94
C GLU A 74 -9.60 8.39 -2.80
N PRO A 75 -9.78 9.73 -2.86
CA PRO A 75 -10.76 10.33 -3.76
C PRO A 75 -10.25 10.32 -5.21
N GLY A 76 -11.18 10.38 -6.17
CA GLY A 76 -10.86 10.62 -7.56
C GLY A 76 -10.36 12.06 -7.78
N GLY A 77 -9.41 12.25 -8.71
CA GLY A 77 -8.85 13.59 -8.96
C GLY A 77 -9.71 14.49 -9.86
N ARG A 78 -10.67 13.93 -10.60
CA ARG A 78 -11.53 14.70 -11.51
C ARG A 78 -12.39 15.69 -10.71
N GLY A 79 -12.26 16.98 -11.00
CA GLY A 79 -13.03 18.02 -10.30
C GLY A 79 -12.62 18.23 -8.83
N LEU A 80 -11.50 17.64 -8.38
CA LEU A 80 -11.10 17.63 -6.97
C LEU A 80 -10.97 19.04 -6.36
N LYS A 81 -10.57 20.05 -7.15
CA LYS A 81 -10.50 21.45 -6.73
C LYS A 81 -11.82 21.95 -6.12
N GLY A 82 -12.96 21.53 -6.67
CA GLY A 82 -14.30 21.90 -6.17
C GLY A 82 -14.71 21.14 -4.89
N ARG A 83 -14.03 20.04 -4.57
CA ARG A 83 -14.38 19.14 -3.47
C ARG A 83 -13.45 19.24 -2.25
N VAL A 84 -12.41 20.09 -2.31
CA VAL A 84 -11.43 20.21 -1.22
C VAL A 84 -12.10 20.52 0.12
N LYS A 85 -13.06 21.45 0.14
CA LYS A 85 -13.77 21.83 1.38
C LYS A 85 -14.62 20.68 1.91
N GLU A 86 -15.43 20.06 1.04
CA GLU A 86 -16.27 18.89 1.37
C GLU A 86 -15.44 17.78 2.03
N ILE A 87 -14.33 17.39 1.39
CA ILE A 87 -13.46 16.31 1.86
C ILE A 87 -12.78 16.68 3.20
N LYS A 88 -12.26 17.90 3.33
CA LYS A 88 -11.66 18.37 4.59
C LYS A 88 -12.66 18.39 5.74
N ASP A 89 -13.88 18.82 5.48
CA ASP A 89 -14.94 18.85 6.47
C ASP A 89 -15.36 17.43 6.88
N ALA A 90 -15.50 16.52 5.91
CA ALA A 90 -15.90 15.15 6.16
C ALA A 90 -14.85 14.34 6.95
N LEU A 91 -13.56 14.62 6.75
CA LEU A 91 -12.44 13.96 7.45
C LEU A 91 -12.11 14.58 8.82
N ARG A 92 -12.69 15.73 9.15
CA ARG A 92 -12.35 16.47 10.37
C ARG A 92 -12.69 15.65 11.61
N GLY A 93 -11.70 15.45 12.49
CA GLY A 93 -11.86 14.68 13.72
C GLY A 93 -11.84 13.16 13.55
N ARG A 94 -11.62 12.66 12.32
CA ARG A 94 -11.53 11.23 12.02
C ARG A 94 -10.09 10.72 12.07
N ALA A 95 -9.94 9.42 12.30
CA ALA A 95 -8.64 8.73 12.19
C ALA A 95 -8.27 8.38 10.72
N ILE A 96 -9.01 8.92 9.75
CA ILE A 96 -8.81 8.70 8.31
C ILE A 96 -8.13 9.90 7.69
N LYS A 97 -7.13 9.66 6.85
CA LYS A 97 -6.45 10.70 6.05
C LYS A 97 -6.60 10.43 4.56
N VAL A 98 -6.51 11.50 3.76
CA VAL A 98 -6.31 11.32 2.31
C VAL A 98 -4.96 10.63 2.10
N SER A 99 -4.96 9.47 1.43
CA SER A 99 -3.74 8.70 1.18
C SER A 99 -3.12 9.00 -0.18
N ALA A 100 -3.96 9.01 -1.22
CA ALA A 100 -3.58 9.23 -2.61
C ALA A 100 -4.77 9.88 -3.34
N ILE A 101 -4.55 10.32 -4.56
CA ILE A 101 -5.60 10.80 -5.46
C ILE A 101 -5.60 9.91 -6.69
N CYS A 102 -6.75 9.31 -7.01
CA CYS A 102 -6.86 8.43 -8.16
C CYS A 102 -7.03 9.26 -9.45
N ALA A 103 -5.95 9.38 -10.22
CA ALA A 103 -5.91 10.04 -11.53
C ALA A 103 -6.58 11.43 -11.53
N GLY A 104 -7.42 11.71 -12.54
CA GLY A 104 -8.19 12.96 -12.66
C GLY A 104 -7.73 13.90 -13.77
N PHE A 105 -6.60 13.62 -14.39
CA PHE A 105 -6.15 14.28 -15.61
C PHE A 105 -6.92 13.78 -16.84
N ASP A 106 -6.86 14.56 -17.92
CA ASP A 106 -7.26 14.16 -19.27
C ASP A 106 -6.07 13.63 -20.06
N GLY A 107 -6.34 12.73 -21.02
CA GLY A 107 -5.32 12.13 -21.87
C GLY A 107 -4.36 11.22 -21.11
N PHE A 108 -3.18 11.03 -21.67
CA PHE A 108 -2.06 10.29 -21.08
C PHE A 108 -0.75 10.87 -21.60
N ILE A 109 0.36 10.70 -20.87
CA ILE A 109 1.62 11.42 -21.13
C ILE A 109 2.26 11.13 -22.48
N LEU A 110 1.86 10.06 -23.17
CA LEU A 110 2.37 9.68 -24.49
C LEU A 110 1.37 10.01 -25.62
N SER A 111 0.30 10.75 -25.35
CA SER A 111 -0.64 11.20 -26.38
C SER A 111 -0.02 12.32 -27.21
N THR A 112 0.22 12.04 -28.49
CA THR A 112 0.56 13.03 -29.54
C THR A 112 -0.70 13.67 -30.13
#